data_AF-A0A7V8YK39-F1
#
_entry.id   AF-A0A7V8YK39-F1
#
_cell.length_a   1.000
_cell.length_b   1.000
_cell.length_c   1.000
_cell.angle_alpha   90.00
_cell.angle_beta   90.00
_cell.angle_gamma   90.00
#
_symmetry.space_group_name_H-M   'P 1'
#
loop_
_entity.id
_entity.type
_entity.pdbx_description
1 polymer ?
#
loop_
_entity_poly.entity_id
_entity_poly.type
_entity_poly.pdbx_seq_one_letter_code
_entity_poly.pdbx_strand_id
1 'polypeptide(L)' 'LGGGLGLDAGFGRKLRGLKVSSAELGDYVDRVVRNFVKQRDEGERFAQWVARADDADLA' A
#
# COMPACT_ATOMS: atom_id res chain seq x y z
N LEU A 1 -3.24 -4.99 1.59
CA LEU A 1 -3.02 -3.78 0.77
C LEU A 1 -3.14 -4.15 -0.71
N GLY A 2 -3.65 -3.24 -1.54
CA GLY A 2 -3.70 -3.41 -2.99
C GLY A 2 -4.83 -4.31 -3.53
N GLY A 3 -5.89 -4.55 -2.74
CA GLY A 3 -7.07 -5.25 -3.24
C GLY A 3 -7.98 -4.32 -4.05
N GLY A 4 -8.65 -4.87 -5.05
CA GLY A 4 -9.50 -4.11 -5.96
C GLY A 4 -10.61 -4.96 -6.58
N LEU A 5 -11.58 -4.27 -7.16
CA LEU A 5 -12.62 -4.85 -8.02
C LEU A 5 -12.43 -4.32 -9.45
N GLY A 6 -12.95 -5.02 -10.45
CA GLY A 6 -12.85 -4.59 -11.85
C GLY A 6 -11.44 -4.82 -12.43
N LEU A 7 -10.78 -3.74 -12.88
CA LEU A 7 -9.50 -3.82 -13.61
C LEU A 7 -8.34 -4.40 -12.79
N ASP A 8 -8.39 -4.29 -11.46
CA ASP A 8 -7.45 -4.92 -10.52
C ASP A 8 -8.18 -5.92 -9.61
N ALA A 9 -9.00 -6.80 -10.20
CA ALA A 9 -9.78 -7.77 -9.43
C ALA A 9 -8.86 -8.71 -8.64
N GLY A 10 -8.92 -8.63 -7.31
CA GLY A 10 -8.12 -9.47 -6.43
C GLY A 10 -8.14 -9.02 -4.98
N PHE A 11 -7.82 -9.95 -4.09
CA PHE A 11 -7.61 -9.64 -2.68
C PHE A 11 -6.25 -8.97 -2.47
N GLY A 12 -6.21 -8.01 -1.54
CA GLY A 12 -4.95 -7.41 -1.14
C GLY A 12 -4.10 -8.36 -0.29
N ARG A 13 -2.77 -8.19 -0.34
CA ARG A 13 -1.83 -8.96 0.50
C ARG A 13 -1.77 -8.45 1.94
N LYS A 14 -1.55 -9.35 2.89
CA LYS A 14 -1.23 -8.99 4.29
C LYS A 14 0.29 -8.89 4.46
N LEU A 15 0.74 -7.89 5.21
CA LEU A 15 2.15 -7.75 5.60
C LEU A 15 2.42 -8.56 6.85
N ARG A 16 3.53 -9.28 6.85
CA ARG A 16 3.92 -10.09 8.00
C ARG A 16 4.41 -9.17 9.13
N GLY A 17 3.81 -9.29 10.30
CA GLY A 17 4.25 -8.56 11.50
C GLY A 17 3.77 -7.12 11.61
N LEU A 18 3.12 -6.57 10.58
CA LEU A 18 2.54 -5.23 10.65
C LEU A 18 1.33 -5.21 11.61
N LYS A 19 1.42 -4.36 12.64
CA LYS A 19 0.35 -4.04 13.57
C LYS A 19 0.31 -2.52 13.70
N VAL A 20 -0.85 -1.93 13.46
CA VAL A 20 -1.07 -0.49 13.56
C VAL A 20 -2.17 -0.28 14.58
N SER A 21 -1.89 0.44 15.66
CA SER A 21 -2.90 0.79 16.64
C SER A 21 -3.84 1.86 16.10
N SER A 22 -4.98 2.07 16.76
CA SER A 22 -5.91 3.14 16.36
C SER A 22 -5.28 4.52 16.42
N ALA A 23 -4.34 4.75 17.34
CA ALA A 23 -3.65 6.03 17.46
C ALA A 23 -2.66 6.27 16.31
N GLU A 24 -2.09 5.20 15.76
CA GLU A 24 -1.06 5.26 14.70
C GLU A 24 -1.67 5.20 13.28
N LEU A 25 -2.99 5.00 13.16
CA LEU A 25 -3.64 4.78 11.86
C LEU A 25 -3.44 5.95 10.89
N GLY A 26 -3.54 7.19 11.38
CA GLY A 26 -3.33 8.39 10.57
C GLY A 26 -1.90 8.45 10.01
N ASP A 27 -0.92 8.26 10.88
CA ASP A 27 0.51 8.30 10.53
C ASP A 27 0.88 7.19 9.55
N TYR A 28 0.33 5.98 9.74
CA TYR A 28 0.54 4.87 8.82
C TYR A 28 -0.01 5.17 7.43
N VAL A 29 -1.23 5.71 7.33
CA VAL A 29 -1.84 6.07 6.04
C VAL A 29 -1.04 7.17 5.34
N ASP A 30 -0.64 8.23 6.05
CA ASP A 30 0.16 9.31 5.47
C ASP A 30 1.50 8.77 4.92
N ARG A 31 2.19 7.93 5.70
CA ARG A 31 3.48 7.34 5.30
C ARG A 31 3.36 6.47 4.05
N VAL A 32 2.40 5.54 4.01
CA VAL A 32 2.26 4.63 2.85
C VAL A 32 1.83 5.38 1.59
N VAL A 33 0.99 6.42 1.71
CA VAL A 33 0.57 7.24 0.57
C VAL A 33 1.71 8.11 0.06
N ARG A 34 2.56 8.65 0.94
CA ARG A 34 3.77 9.38 0.53
C ARG A 34 4.76 8.47 -0.18
N ASN A 35 4.97 7.26 0.32
CA ASN A 35 5.83 6.27 -0.33
C ASN A 35 5.30 5.92 -1.72
N PHE A 36 4.00 5.71 -1.86
CA PHE A 36 3.35 5.51 -3.16
C PHE A 36 3.62 6.68 -4.11
N VAL A 37 3.36 7.92 -3.70
CA VAL A 37 3.56 9.10 -4.58
C VAL A 37 5.03 9.26 -4.98
N LYS A 38 5.97 8.91 -4.09
CA LYS A 38 7.42 9.01 -4.34
C LYS A 38 7.93 7.97 -5.33
N GLN A 39 7.36 6.76 -5.32
CA GLN A 39 7.91 5.59 -6.01
C GLN A 39 7.07 5.11 -7.19
N ARG A 40 5.84 5.61 -7.33
CA ARG A 40 4.95 5.23 -8.43
C ARG A 40 5.53 5.68 -9.77
N ASP A 41 5.27 4.86 -10.77
CA ASP A 41 5.46 5.26 -12.17
C ASP A 41 4.29 6.15 -12.63
N GLU A 42 4.48 6.84 -13.75
CA GLU A 42 3.44 7.69 -14.32
C GLU A 42 2.21 6.85 -14.70
N GLY A 43 1.03 7.28 -14.23
CA GLY A 43 -0.23 6.57 -14.45
C GLY A 43 -0.41 5.27 -13.66
N GLU A 44 0.56 4.89 -12.82
CA GLU A 44 0.47 3.68 -12.02
C GLU A 44 -0.59 3.80 -10.91
N ARG A 45 -1.42 2.77 -10.76
CA ARG A 45 -2.42 2.67 -9.69
C ARG A 45 -1.81 2.10 -8.42
N PHE A 46 -2.40 2.43 -7.28
CA PHE A 46 -1.93 1.97 -5.98
C PHE A 46 -1.83 0.44 -5.86
N ALA A 47 -2.80 -0.30 -6.39
CA ALA A 47 -2.77 -1.77 -6.36
C ALA A 47 -1.57 -2.36 -7.12
N GLN A 48 -1.18 -1.72 -8.22
CA GLN A 48 -0.03 -2.13 -9.04
C GLN A 48 1.28 -1.86 -8.31
N TRP A 49 1.42 -0.68 -7.70
CA TRP A 49 2.58 -0.35 -6.89
C TRP A 49 2.74 -1.30 -5.70
N VAL A 50 1.66 -1.57 -4.94
CA VAL A 50 1.70 -2.51 -3.79
C VAL A 50 2.16 -3.92 -4.19
N ALA A 51 1.89 -4.35 -5.42
CA ALA A 51 2.29 -5.66 -5.88
C ALA A 51 3.83 -5.80 -6.04
N ARG A 52 4.52 -4.69 -6.34
CA ARG A 52 5.98 -4.66 -6.55
C ARG A 52 6.78 -3.98 -5.44
N ALA A 53 6.14 -3.17 -4.60
CA ALA A 53 6.81 -2.43 -3.54
C ALA A 53 7.43 -3.39 -2.51
N ASP A 54 8.58 -2.98 -1.97
CA ASP A 54 9.22 -3.71 -0.88
C ASP A 54 8.37 -3.60 0.40
N ASP A 55 8.40 -4.64 1.23
CA ASP A 55 7.62 -4.68 2.47
C ASP A 55 7.96 -3.50 3.40
N ALA A 56 9.19 -2.97 3.34
CA ALA A 56 9.62 -1.81 4.12
C ALA A 56 8.92 -0.50 3.72
N ASP A 57 8.51 -0.37 2.46
CA ASP A 57 7.78 0.80 1.95
C ASP A 57 6.29 0.74 2.27
N LEU A 58 5.78 -0.46 2.58
CA LEU A 58 4.40 -0.73 2.92
C LEU A 58 4.14 -0.88 4.42
N ALA A 59 5.17 -1.23 5.20
CA ALA A 59 5.13 -1.32 6.66
C ALA A 59 4.92 0.06 7.27
#